data_AF-L1IA13-F1
#
_entry.id   AF-L1IA13-F1
#
_cell.length_a   1.000
_cell.length_b   1.000
_cell.length_c   1.000
_cell.angle_alpha   90.00
_cell.angle_beta   90.00
_cell.angle_gamma   90.00
#
_symmetry.space_group_name_H-M   'P 1'
#
loop_
_entity.id
_entity.type
_entity.pdbx_description
1 polymer ?
#
loop_
_entity_poly.entity_id
_entity_poly.type
_entity_poly.pdbx_seq_one_letter_code
_entity_poly.pdbx_strand_id
1 'polypeptide(L)'
;LYDYQLRGINWMVIRRASRPEPILGGILADDMGLGELPAEKLYPSNDVMRGCERAKTLIVCPVSVLTSWDSQIERHIEDGKMTTTILHSKYPQRSYNVSSRSLSDYDVVVTSYEALRNLYQRWLLLILDEAHWIKNRKTRSHRACLQLTAINRWCLTATPLQNDVDDIQSLLQFL
;
A
#
# COMPACT_ATOMS: atom_id res chain seq x y z
N LEU A 1 -9.69 -9.90 -14.44
CA LEU A 1 -10.14 -8.70 -13.70
C LEU A 1 -11.65 -8.66 -13.71
N TYR A 2 -12.27 -8.82 -12.55
CA TYR A 2 -13.70 -8.67 -12.40
C TYR A 2 -14.09 -7.18 -12.45
N ASP A 3 -15.28 -6.87 -12.96
CA ASP A 3 -15.72 -5.49 -13.26
C ASP A 3 -15.71 -4.54 -12.05
N TYR A 4 -15.94 -5.04 -10.84
CA TYR A 4 -15.90 -4.23 -9.61
C TYR A 4 -14.46 -3.87 -9.18
N GLN A 5 -13.47 -4.74 -9.43
CA GLN A 5 -12.05 -4.47 -9.16
C GLN A 5 -11.55 -3.33 -10.04
N LEU A 6 -11.98 -3.35 -11.30
CA LEU A 6 -11.71 -2.28 -12.25
C LEU A 6 -12.33 -0.96 -11.80
N ARG A 7 -13.51 -0.98 -11.17
CA ARG A 7 -14.13 0.24 -10.59
C ARG A 7 -13.33 0.77 -9.42
N GLY A 8 -12.89 -0.07 -8.48
CA GLY A 8 -12.07 0.34 -7.34
C GLY A 8 -10.75 0.98 -7.79
N ILE A 9 -10.06 0.35 -8.74
CA ILE A 9 -8.81 0.87 -9.31
C ILE A 9 -9.04 2.13 -10.11
N ASN A 10 -10.05 2.15 -10.98
CA ASN A 10 -10.38 3.34 -11.76
C ASN A 10 -10.72 4.50 -10.84
N TRP A 11 -11.42 4.24 -9.73
CA TRP A 11 -11.69 5.25 -8.71
C TRP A 11 -10.41 5.76 -8.03
N MET A 12 -9.46 4.89 -7.68
CA MET A 12 -8.16 5.30 -7.15
C MET A 12 -7.37 6.16 -8.15
N VAL A 13 -7.35 5.75 -9.42
CA VAL A 13 -6.68 6.46 -10.52
C VAL A 13 -7.32 7.83 -10.75
N ILE A 14 -8.65 7.89 -10.87
CA ILE A 14 -9.41 9.14 -11.04
C ILE A 14 -9.17 10.04 -9.84
N ARG A 15 -9.28 9.53 -8.61
CA ARG A 15 -9.12 10.34 -7.39
C ARG A 15 -7.72 10.92 -7.26
N ARG A 16 -6.69 10.17 -7.68
CA ARG A 16 -5.31 10.65 -7.77
C ARG A 16 -5.14 11.72 -8.86
N ALA A 17 -5.76 11.53 -10.02
CA ALA A 17 -5.69 12.48 -11.14
C ALA A 17 -6.40 13.80 -10.82
N SER A 18 -7.53 13.74 -10.13
CA SER A 18 -8.35 14.91 -9.78
C SER A 18 -7.77 15.77 -8.66
N ARG A 19 -6.67 15.35 -8.01
CA ARG A 19 -5.97 16.02 -6.88
C ARG A 19 -6.90 16.87 -5.97
N PRO A 20 -7.96 16.30 -5.38
CA PRO A 20 -8.84 17.09 -4.52
C PRO A 20 -8.08 17.45 -3.23
N GLU A 21 -7.69 18.71 -3.10
CA GLU A 21 -7.29 19.29 -1.81
C GLU A 21 -8.51 19.24 -0.87
N PRO A 22 -8.37 18.79 0.40
CA PRO A 22 -7.12 18.57 1.13
C PRO A 22 -6.67 17.10 1.31
N ILE A 23 -7.42 16.09 0.83
CA ILE A 23 -7.12 14.66 1.11
C ILE A 23 -6.84 13.86 -0.17
N LEU A 24 -5.57 13.49 -0.34
CA LEU A 24 -5.10 12.58 -1.37
C LEU A 24 -5.17 11.14 -0.85
N GLY A 25 -6.34 10.50 -0.97
CA GLY A 25 -6.54 9.15 -0.45
C GLY A 25 -7.99 8.73 -0.26
N GLY A 26 -8.18 7.58 0.39
CA GLY A 26 -9.52 7.08 0.72
C GLY A 26 -9.55 5.69 1.34
N ILE A 27 -10.76 5.29 1.74
CA ILE A 27 -11.05 3.92 2.19
C ILE A 27 -11.78 3.22 1.05
N LEU A 28 -11.26 2.06 0.64
CA LEU A 28 -11.86 1.16 -0.33
C LEU A 28 -12.42 -0.02 0.45
N ALA A 29 -13.75 -0.07 0.54
CA ALA A 29 -14.47 -0.97 1.44
C ALA A 29 -15.25 -2.07 0.71
N ASP A 30 -14.62 -2.67 -0.30
CA ASP A 30 -15.19 -3.79 -1.06
C ASP A 30 -14.97 -5.14 -0.34
N ASP A 31 -15.81 -6.14 -0.65
CA ASP A 31 -15.80 -7.46 -0.01
C ASP A 31 -14.45 -8.20 -0.08
N MET A 32 -14.16 -9.03 0.93
CA MET A 32 -12.95 -9.87 1.00
C MET A 32 -13.01 -11.04 0.02
N GLY A 33 -11.86 -11.44 -0.54
CA GLY A 33 -11.75 -12.55 -1.51
C GLY A 33 -11.74 -12.10 -2.98
N LEU A 34 -11.90 -10.80 -3.19
CA LEU A 34 -11.84 -10.10 -4.47
C LEU A 34 -10.39 -9.79 -4.89
N GLY A 35 -9.45 -10.69 -4.53
CA GLY A 35 -8.02 -10.50 -4.73
C GLY A 35 -7.66 -10.16 -6.19
N GLU A 36 -6.54 -9.46 -6.35
CA GLU A 36 -5.95 -9.02 -7.61
C GLU A 36 -6.39 -7.62 -8.07
N LEU A 37 -5.83 -6.60 -7.40
CA LEU A 37 -5.68 -5.28 -8.03
C LEU A 37 -4.44 -5.36 -8.95
N PRO A 38 -4.54 -5.21 -10.29
CA PRO A 38 -3.39 -5.12 -11.18
C PRO A 38 -2.51 -3.97 -10.73
N ALA A 39 -1.34 -4.34 -10.23
CA ALA A 39 -0.33 -3.40 -9.76
C ALA A 39 -0.04 -2.35 -10.84
N GLU A 40 -0.03 -2.74 -12.13
CA GLU A 40 0.13 -1.86 -13.29
C GLU A 40 -0.73 -0.58 -13.22
N LYS A 41 -2.02 -0.69 -12.85
CA LYS A 41 -2.95 0.45 -12.85
C LYS A 41 -2.82 1.34 -11.62
N LEU A 42 -2.13 0.87 -10.59
CA LEU A 42 -1.84 1.65 -9.39
C LEU A 42 -0.67 2.63 -9.65
N TYR A 43 0.15 2.35 -10.66
CA TYR A 43 1.25 3.20 -11.06
C TYR A 43 0.79 4.30 -12.02
N PRO A 44 1.30 5.53 -11.85
CA PRO A 44 1.06 6.57 -12.83
C PRO A 44 1.83 6.23 -14.11
N SER A 45 1.18 6.36 -15.26
CA SER A 45 1.86 6.40 -16.56
C SER A 45 2.96 7.47 -16.54
N ASN A 46 4.05 7.23 -17.29
CA ASN A 46 5.28 8.03 -17.36
C ASN A 46 5.11 9.56 -17.41
N ASP A 47 3.95 10.08 -17.84
CA ASP A 47 3.71 11.52 -17.96
C ASP A 47 3.50 12.27 -16.64
N VAL A 48 3.06 11.63 -15.56
CA VAL A 48 2.97 12.27 -14.22
C VAL A 48 4.33 12.26 -13.50
N MET A 49 5.31 11.52 -14.04
CA MET A 49 6.62 11.26 -13.45
C MET A 49 7.72 12.23 -13.91
N ARG A 50 7.41 13.21 -14.77
CA ARG A 50 8.37 14.27 -15.17
C ARG A 50 8.63 15.22 -13.99
N GLY A 51 9.44 14.79 -13.04
CA GLY A 51 9.94 15.60 -11.92
C GLY A 51 9.95 14.92 -10.54
N CYS A 52 9.33 13.75 -10.40
CA CYS A 52 9.34 13.02 -9.14
C CYS A 52 10.41 11.92 -9.20
N GLU A 53 11.45 12.04 -8.36
CA GLU A 53 12.40 10.97 -8.07
C GLU A 53 11.61 9.68 -7.80
N ARG A 54 11.83 8.65 -8.63
CA ARG A 54 11.25 7.29 -8.63
C ARG A 54 10.05 7.05 -7.70
N ALA A 55 8.90 6.71 -8.28
CA ALA A 55 7.67 6.49 -7.53
C ALA A 55 7.79 5.28 -6.59
N LYS A 56 7.90 5.55 -5.29
CA LYS A 56 7.94 4.52 -4.27
C LYS A 56 6.55 4.28 -3.70
N THR A 57 6.04 3.08 -3.91
CA THR A 57 4.80 2.55 -3.34
C THR A 57 5.14 1.65 -2.16
N LEU A 58 4.49 1.87 -1.02
CA LEU A 58 4.56 1.00 0.16
C LEU A 58 3.21 0.30 0.35
N ILE A 59 3.24 -1.03 0.38
CA ILE A 59 2.10 -1.87 0.68
C ILE A 59 2.34 -2.52 2.04
N VAL A 60 1.41 -2.30 2.96
CA VAL A 60 1.41 -2.90 4.29
C VAL A 60 0.25 -3.88 4.37
N CYS A 61 0.53 -5.15 4.62
CA CYS A 61 -0.48 -6.19 4.62
C CYS A 61 -0.20 -7.27 5.69
N PRO A 62 -1.18 -8.11 6.05
CA PRO A 62 -0.93 -9.24 6.95
C PRO A 62 0.13 -10.20 6.41
N VAL A 63 0.88 -10.85 7.31
CA VAL A 63 1.98 -11.76 6.93
C VAL A 63 1.51 -12.89 6.00
N SER A 64 0.26 -13.32 6.14
CA SER A 64 -0.37 -14.37 5.31
C SER A 64 -0.50 -14.01 3.84
N VAL A 65 -0.58 -12.71 3.50
CA VAL A 65 -0.83 -12.24 2.12
C VAL A 65 0.39 -11.62 1.46
N LEU A 66 1.53 -11.50 2.16
CA LEU A 66 2.79 -10.95 1.63
C LEU A 66 3.22 -11.61 0.30
N THR A 67 3.21 -12.95 0.26
CA THR A 67 3.61 -13.70 -0.94
C THR A 67 2.58 -13.60 -2.06
N SER A 68 1.30 -13.40 -1.71
CA SER A 68 0.23 -13.22 -2.70
C SER A 68 0.42 -11.89 -3.44
N TRP A 69 0.70 -10.81 -2.71
CA TRP A 69 1.02 -9.50 -3.29
C TRP A 69 2.22 -9.57 -4.23
N ASP A 70 3.29 -10.22 -3.80
CA ASP A 70 4.48 -10.39 -4.60
C ASP A 70 4.22 -11.14 -5.92
N SER A 71 3.55 -12.29 -5.86
CA SER A 71 3.18 -13.05 -7.06
C SER A 71 2.17 -12.33 -7.95
N GLN A 72 1.33 -11.46 -7.40
CA GLN A 72 0.42 -10.64 -8.21
C GLN A 72 1.17 -9.53 -8.95
N ILE A 73 2.14 -8.90 -8.29
CA ILE A 73 2.96 -7.88 -8.91
C ILE A 73 3.81 -8.48 -10.05
N GLU A 74 4.46 -9.63 -9.80
CA GLU A 74 5.24 -10.35 -10.83
C GLU A 74 4.36 -10.75 -12.04
N ARG A 75 3.10 -11.14 -11.82
CA ARG A 75 2.19 -11.54 -12.90
C ARG A 75 1.65 -10.37 -13.73
N HIS A 76 1.52 -9.19 -13.15
CA HIS A 76 0.85 -8.04 -13.78
C HIS A 76 1.83 -6.97 -14.28
N ILE A 77 3.13 -7.13 -14.06
CA ILE A 77 4.14 -6.19 -14.51
C ILE A 77 5.13 -6.93 -15.40
N GLU A 78 5.40 -6.38 -16.58
CA GLU A 78 6.41 -6.94 -17.49
C GLU A 78 7.80 -6.93 -16.85
N ASP A 79 8.56 -8.00 -17.09
CA ASP A 79 9.92 -8.16 -16.58
C ASP A 79 10.79 -6.93 -16.86
N GLY A 80 11.43 -6.42 -15.82
CA GLY A 80 12.36 -5.29 -15.91
C GLY A 80 11.73 -3.89 -15.92
N LYS A 81 10.39 -3.77 -15.95
CA LYS A 81 9.71 -2.45 -15.84
C LYS A 81 9.65 -1.91 -14.42
N MET A 82 9.78 -2.77 -13.40
CA MET A 82 9.62 -2.39 -12.00
C MET A 82 10.46 -3.25 -11.06
N THR A 83 11.00 -2.64 -10.02
CA THR A 83 11.71 -3.35 -8.94
C THR A 83 10.82 -3.49 -7.71
N THR A 84 10.68 -4.73 -7.20
CA THR A 84 9.89 -5.05 -6.01
C THR A 84 10.72 -5.73 -4.93
N THR A 85 10.32 -5.56 -3.67
CA THR A 85 10.91 -6.30 -2.54
C THR A 85 9.89 -6.55 -1.43
N ILE A 86 10.07 -7.68 -0.73
CA ILE A 86 9.36 -8.00 0.51
C ILE A 86 10.28 -7.72 1.70
N LEU A 87 9.89 -6.77 2.55
CA LEU A 87 10.57 -6.46 3.80
C LEU A 87 9.91 -7.21 4.96
N HIS A 88 10.40 -8.41 5.27
CA HIS A 88 9.93 -9.18 6.41
C HIS A 88 10.96 -10.23 6.88
N SER A 89 11.15 -10.37 8.19
CA SER A 89 12.14 -11.30 8.78
C SER A 89 11.92 -12.77 8.41
N LYS A 90 10.67 -13.18 8.19
CA LYS A 90 10.30 -14.53 7.73
C LYS A 90 10.77 -14.85 6.31
N TYR A 91 11.05 -13.84 5.49
CA TYR A 91 11.45 -14.00 4.10
C TYR A 91 12.86 -13.42 3.87
N PRO A 92 13.89 -13.91 4.60
CA PRO A 92 15.22 -13.32 4.60
C PRO A 92 15.82 -13.30 3.20
N GLN A 93 15.56 -14.33 2.38
CA GLN A 93 16.03 -14.45 0.99
C GLN A 93 15.40 -13.41 0.04
N ARG A 94 14.20 -12.90 0.36
CA ARG A 94 13.51 -11.86 -0.43
C ARG A 94 13.73 -10.45 0.12
N SER A 95 14.07 -10.35 1.40
CA SER A 95 14.57 -9.13 2.03
C SER A 95 16.09 -8.94 1.88
N TYR A 96 16.83 -9.94 1.37
CA TYR A 96 18.30 -10.01 1.42
C TYR A 96 18.98 -8.91 0.60
N ASN A 97 18.25 -8.25 -0.30
CA ASN A 97 18.78 -7.14 -1.07
C ASN A 97 18.64 -5.77 -0.36
N VAL A 98 17.97 -5.69 0.80
CA VAL A 98 17.86 -4.43 1.58
C VAL A 98 19.17 -4.11 2.32
N SER A 99 20.06 -5.09 2.53
CA SER A 99 21.38 -4.87 3.14
C SER A 99 22.44 -4.36 2.15
N SER A 100 22.23 -4.51 0.84
CA SER A 100 23.16 -4.06 -0.22
C SER A 100 22.60 -2.94 -1.11
N ARG A 101 21.28 -2.76 -1.15
CA ARG A 101 20.57 -1.70 -1.87
C ARG A 101 19.76 -0.84 -0.91
N SER A 102 19.65 0.45 -1.19
CA SER A 102 18.78 1.33 -0.42
C SER A 102 17.32 0.93 -0.68
N LEU A 103 16.42 1.09 0.29
CA LEU A 103 14.96 1.03 0.06
C LEU A 103 14.52 1.98 -1.07
N SER A 104 15.39 2.92 -1.44
CA SER A 104 15.21 3.84 -2.55
C SER A 104 15.34 3.26 -3.94
N ASP A 105 15.94 2.07 -4.06
CA ASP A 105 16.15 1.38 -5.35
C ASP A 105 14.94 0.55 -5.78
N TYR A 106 13.95 0.44 -4.90
CA TYR A 106 12.71 -0.28 -5.12
C TYR A 106 11.56 0.68 -5.44
N ASP A 107 10.85 0.39 -6.52
CA ASP A 107 9.62 1.08 -6.85
C ASP A 107 8.47 0.60 -5.95
N VAL A 108 8.50 -0.66 -5.53
CA VAL A 108 7.47 -1.26 -4.65
C VAL A 108 8.09 -1.99 -3.47
N VAL A 109 7.64 -1.64 -2.28
CA VAL A 109 8.00 -2.33 -1.05
C VAL A 109 6.74 -2.91 -0.43
N VAL A 110 6.75 -4.21 -0.20
CA VAL A 110 5.68 -4.94 0.48
C VAL A 110 6.18 -5.33 1.87
N THR A 111 5.44 -5.01 2.92
CA THR A 111 5.84 -5.31 4.30
C THR A 111 4.62 -5.66 5.16
N SER A 112 4.87 -6.13 6.37
CA SER A 112 3.81 -6.41 7.34
C SER A 112 3.67 -5.32 8.38
N TYR A 113 2.49 -5.22 8.99
CA TYR A 113 2.21 -4.31 10.11
C TYR A 113 3.21 -4.42 11.27
N GLU A 114 3.77 -5.61 11.49
CA GLU A 114 4.75 -5.86 12.56
C GLU A 114 6.18 -5.49 12.16
N ALA A 115 6.45 -5.42 10.86
CA ALA A 115 7.76 -5.15 10.28
C ALA A 115 7.98 -3.68 9.87
N LEU A 116 7.07 -2.78 10.27
CA LEU A 116 7.13 -1.32 10.02
C LEU A 116 8.23 -0.59 10.81
N ARG A 117 9.47 -1.06 10.74
CA ARG A 117 10.63 -0.43 11.39
C ARG A 117 11.51 0.26 10.37
N ASN A 118 11.96 1.47 10.68
CA ASN A 118 12.96 2.22 9.92
C ASN A 118 12.56 2.60 8.48
N LEU A 119 11.26 2.79 8.22
CA LEU A 119 10.73 3.23 6.91
C LEU A 119 10.58 4.76 6.82
N TYR A 120 11.62 5.50 7.24
CA TYR A 120 11.60 6.96 7.40
C TYR A 120 11.75 7.76 6.09
N GLN A 121 11.26 7.22 4.97
CA GLN A 121 11.27 7.93 3.69
C GLN A 121 9.88 8.45 3.32
N ARG A 122 9.84 9.43 2.43
CA ARG A 122 8.58 9.95 1.87
C ARG A 122 8.10 9.01 0.75
N TRP A 123 6.92 8.43 0.93
CA TRP A 123 6.26 7.57 -0.05
C TRP A 123 5.35 8.38 -0.96
N LEU A 124 5.23 8.00 -2.23
CA LEU A 124 4.21 8.58 -3.10
C LEU A 124 2.84 7.97 -2.83
N LEU A 125 2.84 6.68 -2.50
CA LEU A 125 1.65 5.90 -2.30
C LEU A 125 1.86 4.93 -1.14
N LEU A 126 0.94 4.97 -0.18
CA LEU A 126 0.90 4.07 0.96
C LEU A 126 -0.45 3.37 0.98
N ILE A 127 -0.43 2.04 0.98
CA ILE A 127 -1.61 1.19 1.00
C ILE A 127 -1.58 0.31 2.24
N LEU A 128 -2.65 0.37 3.02
CA LEU A 128 -2.93 -0.56 4.10
C LEU A 128 -3.94 -1.58 3.59
N ASP A 129 -3.48 -2.79 3.32
CA ASP A 129 -4.33 -3.93 3.05
C ASP A 129 -4.81 -4.53 4.37
N GLU A 130 -6.05 -4.96 4.42
CA GLU A 130 -6.73 -5.33 5.65
C GLU A 130 -6.62 -4.26 6.74
N ALA A 131 -7.00 -3.03 6.41
CA ALA A 131 -6.82 -1.86 7.28
C ALA A 131 -7.50 -1.98 8.66
N HIS A 132 -8.44 -2.91 8.86
CA HIS A 132 -8.98 -3.25 10.17
C HIS A 132 -7.90 -3.65 11.20
N TRP A 133 -6.69 -4.04 10.77
CA TRP A 133 -5.54 -4.31 11.64
C TRP A 133 -5.05 -3.09 12.44
N ILE A 134 -5.31 -1.86 11.97
CA ILE A 134 -4.89 -0.62 12.66
C ILE A 134 -6.02 0.04 13.46
N LYS A 135 -7.15 -0.66 13.69
CA LYS A 135 -8.30 -0.09 14.41
C LYS A 135 -7.98 0.32 15.85
N ASN A 136 -7.11 -0.43 16.52
CA ASN A 136 -6.75 -0.15 17.91
C ASN A 136 -5.56 0.81 17.99
N ARG A 137 -5.83 2.07 18.35
CA ARG A 137 -4.83 3.15 18.45
C ARG A 137 -3.72 2.92 19.47
N LYS A 138 -3.95 2.04 20.44
CA LYS A 138 -2.95 1.71 21.47
C LYS A 138 -1.86 0.80 20.92
N THR A 139 -2.09 0.13 19.79
CA THR A 139 -1.13 -0.82 19.20
C THR A 139 0.10 -0.11 18.65
N ARG A 140 1.23 -0.82 18.65
CA ARG A 140 2.47 -0.34 18.03
C ARG A 140 2.31 -0.17 16.52
N SER A 141 1.59 -1.09 15.87
CA SER A 141 1.33 -1.07 14.44
C SER A 141 0.57 0.17 14.00
N HIS A 142 -0.49 0.56 14.73
CA HIS A 142 -1.22 1.79 14.46
C HIS A 142 -0.30 3.02 14.52
N ARG A 143 0.48 3.17 15.61
CA ARG A 143 1.41 4.30 15.74
C ARG A 143 2.48 4.32 14.66
N ALA A 144 2.99 3.14 14.28
CA ALA A 144 3.96 3.03 13.20
C ALA A 144 3.36 3.47 11.85
N CYS A 145 2.12 3.06 11.53
CA CYS A 145 1.43 3.51 10.32
C CYS A 145 1.22 5.03 10.28
N LEU A 146 0.85 5.65 11.40
CA LEU A 146 0.66 7.11 11.47
C LEU A 146 1.96 7.90 11.28
N GLN A 147 3.11 7.32 11.66
CA GLN A 147 4.41 7.96 11.49
C GLN A 147 4.94 7.91 10.05
N LEU A 148 4.36 7.08 9.18
CA LEU A 148 4.77 6.99 7.78
C LEU A 148 4.38 8.25 7.01
N THR A 149 5.33 8.83 6.30
CA THR A 149 5.07 10.01 5.46
C THR A 149 4.71 9.57 4.04
N ALA A 150 3.51 9.90 3.56
CA ALA A 150 3.06 9.54 2.22
C ALA A 150 2.25 10.67 1.57
N ILE A 151 2.31 10.78 0.23
CA ILE A 151 1.48 11.73 -0.52
C ILE A 151 0.06 11.20 -0.69
N ASN A 152 -0.10 9.93 -1.06
CA ASN A 152 -1.40 9.29 -1.20
C ASN A 152 -1.54 8.15 -0.20
N ARG A 153 -2.63 8.13 0.56
CA ARG A 153 -2.90 7.09 1.57
C ARG A 153 -4.20 6.36 1.29
N TRP A 154 -4.14 5.03 1.30
CA TRP A 154 -5.31 4.18 1.03
C TRP A 154 -5.46 3.11 2.09
N CYS A 155 -6.69 2.92 2.53
CA CYS A 155 -7.10 1.80 3.37
C CYS A 155 -7.96 0.85 2.53
N LEU A 156 -7.52 -0.39 2.37
CA LEU A 156 -8.32 -1.46 1.74
C LEU A 156 -8.86 -2.33 2.86
N THR A 157 -10.18 -2.43 3.01
CA THR A 157 -10.79 -3.29 4.02
C THR A 157 -12.26 -3.57 3.77
N ALA A 158 -12.66 -4.84 3.72
CA ALA A 158 -14.07 -5.20 3.62
C ALA A 158 -14.91 -4.86 4.87
N THR A 159 -14.27 -4.52 5.98
CA THR A 159 -14.94 -4.31 7.27
C THR A 159 -14.45 -3.02 7.94
N PRO A 160 -14.76 -1.84 7.36
CA PRO A 160 -14.29 -0.56 7.88
C PRO A 160 -14.89 -0.20 9.26
N LEU A 161 -16.04 -0.79 9.62
CA LEU A 161 -16.71 -0.65 10.90
C LEU A 161 -17.01 -2.05 11.42
N GLN A 162 -16.28 -2.51 12.45
CA GLN A 162 -16.49 -3.84 13.04
C GLN A 162 -17.19 -3.74 14.39
N ASN A 163 -16.70 -2.87 15.27
CA ASN A 163 -17.10 -2.85 16.67
C ASN A 163 -17.72 -1.50 17.06
N ASP A 164 -17.04 -0.39 16.77
CA ASP A 164 -17.44 0.95 17.23
C ASP A 164 -16.98 2.02 16.22
N VAL A 165 -17.56 3.22 16.30
CA VAL A 165 -17.21 4.42 15.52
C VAL A 165 -15.72 4.76 15.66
N ASP A 166 -15.11 4.38 16.78
CA ASP A 166 -13.67 4.49 17.02
C ASP A 166 -12.82 3.78 15.95
N ASP A 167 -13.32 2.70 15.35
CA ASP A 167 -12.66 1.97 14.26
C ASP A 167 -12.49 2.90 13.04
N ILE A 168 -13.56 3.61 12.66
CA ILE A 168 -13.54 4.58 11.56
C ILE A 168 -12.62 5.73 11.89
N GLN A 169 -12.69 6.29 13.11
CA GLN A 169 -11.81 7.40 13.48
C GLN A 169 -10.33 7.00 13.43
N SER A 170 -9.97 5.75 13.73
CA SER A 170 -8.60 5.26 13.56
C SER A 170 -8.16 5.21 12.08
N LEU A 171 -9.05 4.83 11.17
CA LEU A 171 -8.78 4.85 9.73
C LEU A 171 -8.68 6.29 9.20
N LEU A 172 -9.54 7.20 9.68
CA LEU A 172 -9.52 8.61 9.30
C LEU A 172 -8.28 9.35 9.80
N GLN A 173 -7.74 9.00 10.97
CA GLN A 173 -6.48 9.55 11.46
C GLN A 173 -5.29 9.14 10.60
N PHE A 174 -5.37 7.97 9.97
CA PHE A 174 -4.34 7.49 9.07
C PHE A 174 -4.37 8.22 7.73
N LEU A 175 -5.55 8.53 7.19
CA LEU A 175 -5.67 9.28 5.93
C LEU A 175 -5.12 10.70 6.08
#